data_AF-A0A1J4JVN6-F1
#
_entry.id   AF-A0A1J4JVN6-F1
#
_cell.length_a   1.000
_cell.length_b   1.000
_cell.length_c   1.000
_cell.angle_alpha   90.00
_cell.angle_beta   90.00
_cell.angle_gamma   90.00
#
_symmetry.space_group_name_H-M   'P 1'
#
loop_
_entity.id
_entity.type
_entity.pdbx_description
1 polymer ?
#
loop_
_entity_poly.entity_id
_entity_poly.type
_entity_poly.pdbx_seq_one_letter_code
_entity_poly.pdbx_strand_id
1 'polypeptide(L)'
;MNLAIYKAKKFLQKLMSKNLKPVLKALKLEKPKASCSAFVFFAKDMRKKLQDENPENTFKDVSTKLGEMWKSLPEEDREYYEELSKIDKSRFKEEKRIYRQVLYQKLSKALQDGTIQPSQIDKSILPVPKQPRPPFMFYARHVRPMLKMHCEGEKAQAALGKPLSVMWNSLNNQQRIPFNIMSQEDVQRAREDRLQEQEIKAMLGQ
;
A
#
# COMPACT_ATOMS: atom_id res chain seq x y z
N MET A 1 -7.30 11.02 23.78
CA MET A 1 -5.86 11.12 23.41
C MET A 1 -5.44 12.58 23.60
N ASN A 2 -4.45 12.87 24.45
CA ASN A 2 -4.15 14.22 24.94
C ASN A 2 -3.60 15.13 23.81
N LEU A 3 -4.12 16.37 23.67
CA LEU A 3 -3.77 17.30 22.58
C LEU A 3 -2.27 17.62 22.53
N ALA A 4 -1.62 17.66 23.70
CA ALA A 4 -0.18 17.82 23.83
C ALA A 4 0.60 16.63 23.22
N ILE A 5 0.15 15.39 23.46
CA ILE A 5 0.75 14.17 22.89
C ILE A 5 0.61 14.16 21.37
N TYR A 6 -0.55 14.59 20.85
CA TYR A 6 -0.76 14.70 19.41
C TYR A 6 0.17 15.73 18.75
N LYS A 7 0.31 16.92 19.36
CA LYS A 7 1.22 17.97 18.88
C LYS A 7 2.68 17.52 18.92
N ALA A 8 3.09 16.85 20.01
CA ALA A 8 4.43 16.28 20.15
C ALA A 8 4.72 15.20 19.09
N LYS A 9 3.80 14.24 18.88
CA LYS A 9 3.93 13.23 17.82
C LYS A 9 4.05 13.86 16.43
N LYS A 10 3.25 14.89 16.14
CA LYS A 10 3.28 15.60 14.85
C LYS A 10 4.58 16.40 14.66
N PHE A 11 5.10 17.01 15.72
CA PHE A 11 6.39 17.70 15.72
C PHE A 11 7.56 16.73 15.51
N LEU A 12 7.59 15.62 16.24
CA LEU A 12 8.57 14.56 16.06
C LEU A 12 8.50 13.96 14.66
N GLN A 13 7.31 13.72 14.12
CA GLN A 13 7.13 13.26 12.74
C GLN A 13 7.69 14.25 11.71
N LYS A 14 7.50 15.56 11.94
CA LYS A 14 8.08 16.63 11.09
C LYS A 14 9.61 16.65 11.17
N LEU A 15 10.20 16.50 12.36
CA LEU A 15 11.65 16.40 12.58
C LEU A 15 12.26 15.15 11.91
N MET A 16 11.68 13.97 12.14
CA MET A 16 12.12 12.71 11.50
C MET A 16 12.05 12.81 9.97
N SER A 17 11.01 13.44 9.42
CA SER A 17 10.87 13.63 7.97
C SER A 17 11.96 14.52 7.34
N LYS A 18 12.60 15.41 8.10
CA LYS A 18 13.72 16.26 7.63
C LYS A 18 15.01 15.46 7.51
N ASN A 19 15.29 14.57 8.46
CA ASN A 19 16.48 13.71 8.46
C ASN A 19 16.37 12.54 7.46
N LEU A 20 15.14 12.22 7.03
CA LEU A 20 14.86 11.18 6.04
C LEU A 20 15.33 11.52 4.61
N LYS A 21 15.21 12.80 4.22
CA LYS A 21 15.42 13.26 2.84
C LYS A 21 16.90 13.18 2.40
N PRO A 22 17.90 13.54 3.23
CA PRO A 22 19.31 13.44 2.85
C PRO A 22 19.75 12.01 2.54
N VAL A 23 19.36 11.02 3.37
CA VAL A 23 19.75 9.60 3.18
C VAL A 23 19.16 9.04 1.88
N LEU A 24 17.86 9.25 1.63
CA LEU A 24 17.24 8.79 0.38
C LEU A 24 17.81 9.48 -0.86
N LYS A 25 18.17 10.77 -0.73
CA LYS A 25 18.85 11.52 -1.79
C LYS A 25 20.26 10.99 -2.06
N ALA A 26 21.03 10.67 -1.02
CA ALA A 26 22.36 10.07 -1.14
C ALA A 26 22.30 8.69 -1.83
N LEU A 27 21.29 7.89 -1.50
CA LEU A 27 21.04 6.59 -2.14
C LEU A 27 20.46 6.72 -3.57
N LYS A 28 20.14 7.94 -4.04
CA LYS A 28 19.43 8.19 -5.30
C LYS A 28 18.18 7.31 -5.41
N LEU A 29 17.34 7.34 -4.37
CA LEU A 29 16.11 6.55 -4.28
C LEU A 29 14.89 7.45 -4.14
N GLU A 30 13.92 7.24 -5.02
CA GLU A 30 12.63 7.90 -4.98
C GLU A 30 11.56 6.95 -4.49
N LYS A 31 10.72 7.43 -3.57
CA LYS A 31 9.59 6.64 -3.06
C LYS A 31 8.54 6.47 -4.17
N PRO A 32 8.01 5.26 -4.39
CA PRO A 32 6.92 5.03 -5.33
C PRO A 32 5.73 5.94 -5.03
N LYS A 33 5.14 6.53 -6.07
CA LYS A 33 3.94 7.37 -5.93
C LYS A 33 2.77 6.50 -5.50
N ALA A 34 2.04 6.95 -4.48
CA ALA A 34 0.88 6.23 -3.94
C ALA A 34 -0.14 5.92 -5.03
N SER A 35 -0.81 4.78 -4.92
CA SER A 35 -1.91 4.42 -5.81
C SER A 35 -3.04 5.44 -5.74
N CYS A 36 -3.57 5.81 -6.88
CA CYS A 36 -4.75 6.63 -7.05
C CYS A 36 -6.03 5.81 -6.81
N SER A 37 -7.05 6.43 -6.23
CA SER A 37 -8.39 5.85 -6.16
C SER A 37 -9.17 6.11 -7.45
N ALA A 38 -10.32 5.47 -7.63
CA ALA A 38 -11.19 5.64 -8.79
C ALA A 38 -11.58 7.12 -8.97
N PHE A 39 -12.02 7.78 -7.89
CA PHE A 39 -12.30 9.21 -7.88
C PHE A 39 -11.09 10.07 -8.30
N VAL A 40 -9.86 9.70 -7.93
CA VAL A 40 -8.67 10.48 -8.32
C VAL A 40 -8.41 10.37 -9.83
N PHE A 41 -8.68 9.23 -10.45
CA PHE A 41 -8.62 9.10 -11.91
C PHE A 41 -9.70 9.96 -12.58
N PHE A 42 -10.96 9.80 -12.17
CA PHE A 42 -12.07 10.64 -12.65
C PHE A 42 -11.78 12.14 -12.50
N ALA A 43 -11.32 12.56 -11.32
CA ALA A 43 -10.99 13.95 -11.04
C ALA A 43 -9.84 14.47 -11.90
N LYS A 44 -8.89 13.64 -12.33
CA LYS A 44 -7.82 14.06 -13.25
C LYS A 44 -8.37 14.34 -14.65
N ASP A 45 -9.22 13.47 -15.15
CA ASP A 45 -9.80 13.62 -16.49
C ASP A 45 -10.76 14.80 -16.57
N MET A 46 -11.61 14.94 -15.55
CA MET A 46 -12.64 16.00 -15.52
C MET A 46 -12.10 17.35 -15.09
N ARG A 47 -11.06 17.41 -14.23
CA ARG A 47 -10.46 18.69 -13.81
C ARG A 47 -9.95 19.49 -15.01
N LYS A 48 -9.35 18.82 -16.00
CA LYS A 48 -8.86 19.50 -17.21
C LYS A 48 -10.02 20.15 -17.97
N LYS A 49 -11.09 19.40 -18.22
CA LYS A 49 -12.31 19.90 -18.89
C LYS A 49 -12.92 21.10 -18.15
N LEU A 50 -13.05 21.00 -16.82
CA LEU A 50 -13.63 22.08 -16.00
C LEU A 50 -12.75 23.35 -15.93
N GLN A 51 -11.43 23.20 -16.07
CA GLN A 51 -10.51 24.34 -16.16
C GLN A 51 -10.54 24.99 -17.55
N ASP A 52 -10.69 24.19 -18.61
CA ASP A 52 -10.80 24.70 -19.98
C ASP A 52 -12.15 25.44 -20.18
N GLU A 53 -13.24 24.96 -19.57
CA GLU A 53 -14.56 25.61 -19.62
C GLU A 53 -14.61 26.95 -18.88
N ASN A 54 -13.89 27.06 -17.75
CA ASN A 54 -13.89 28.25 -16.92
C ASN A 54 -12.54 28.39 -16.20
N PRO A 55 -11.56 29.09 -16.82
CA PRO A 55 -10.23 29.28 -16.25
C PRO A 55 -10.22 30.08 -14.94
N GLU A 56 -11.27 30.85 -14.66
CA GLU A 56 -11.41 31.63 -13.41
C GLU A 56 -11.89 30.80 -12.22
N ASN A 57 -12.31 29.56 -12.42
CA ASN A 57 -12.80 28.72 -11.33
C ASN A 57 -11.70 28.47 -10.29
N THR A 58 -12.02 28.73 -9.02
CA THR A 58 -11.09 28.43 -7.93
C THR A 58 -10.98 26.90 -7.76
N PHE A 59 -9.82 26.42 -7.32
CA PHE A 59 -9.60 24.99 -7.02
C PHE A 59 -10.71 24.38 -6.13
N LYS A 60 -11.24 25.17 -5.18
CA LYS A 60 -12.33 24.78 -4.28
C LYS A 60 -13.61 24.47 -5.06
N ASP A 61 -14.00 25.34 -6.00
CA ASP A 61 -15.23 25.22 -6.77
C ASP A 61 -15.17 24.01 -7.72
N VAL A 62 -14.02 23.84 -8.39
CA VAL A 62 -13.75 22.65 -9.21
C VAL A 62 -13.83 21.38 -8.37
N SER A 63 -13.26 21.38 -7.16
CA SER A 63 -13.26 20.20 -6.28
C SER A 63 -14.66 19.83 -5.81
N THR A 64 -15.51 20.82 -5.50
CA THR A 64 -16.92 20.59 -5.13
C THR A 64 -17.69 20.00 -6.31
N LYS A 65 -17.59 20.60 -7.49
CA LYS A 65 -18.28 20.14 -8.70
C LYS A 65 -17.88 18.71 -9.08
N LEU A 66 -16.58 18.37 -8.98
CA LEU A 66 -16.11 17.00 -9.20
C LEU A 66 -16.70 16.00 -8.21
N GLY A 67 -16.85 16.39 -6.94
CA GLY A 67 -17.46 15.54 -5.92
C GLY A 67 -18.93 15.25 -6.19
N GLU A 68 -19.67 16.23 -6.70
CA GLU A 68 -21.07 16.08 -7.12
C GLU A 68 -21.18 15.19 -8.37
N MET A 69 -20.38 15.47 -9.40
CA MET A 69 -20.37 14.67 -10.63
C MET A 69 -20.03 13.20 -10.35
N TRP A 70 -19.09 12.93 -9.44
CA TRP A 70 -18.74 11.54 -9.08
C TRP A 70 -19.91 10.79 -8.41
N LYS A 71 -20.69 11.47 -7.58
CA LYS A 71 -21.87 10.88 -6.93
C LYS A 71 -22.97 10.58 -7.94
N SER A 72 -23.15 11.47 -8.91
CA SER A 72 -24.14 11.33 -9.99
C SER A 72 -23.65 10.48 -11.17
N LEU A 73 -22.40 10.01 -11.15
CA LEU A 73 -21.83 9.21 -12.23
C LEU A 73 -22.57 7.87 -12.35
N PRO A 74 -22.93 7.43 -13.57
CA PRO A 74 -23.49 6.10 -13.81
C PRO A 74 -22.56 4.99 -13.30
N GLU A 75 -23.14 3.85 -12.93
CA GLU A 75 -22.35 2.74 -12.38
C GLU A 75 -21.36 2.18 -13.42
N GLU A 76 -21.75 2.11 -14.69
CA GLU A 76 -20.89 1.65 -15.79
C GLU A 76 -19.61 2.50 -15.93
N ASP A 77 -19.77 3.83 -15.90
CA ASP A 77 -18.64 4.76 -15.95
C ASP A 77 -17.80 4.70 -14.66
N ARG A 78 -18.46 4.47 -13.51
CA ARG A 78 -17.78 4.30 -12.23
C ARG A 78 -16.91 3.05 -12.22
N GLU A 79 -17.42 1.93 -12.74
CA GLU A 79 -16.73 0.65 -12.87
C GLU A 79 -15.42 0.79 -13.67
N TYR A 80 -15.44 1.55 -14.77
CA TYR A 80 -14.24 1.85 -15.55
C TYR A 80 -13.13 2.47 -14.67
N TYR A 81 -13.47 3.48 -13.85
CA TYR A 81 -12.51 4.11 -12.94
C TYR A 81 -12.10 3.18 -11.77
N GLU A 82 -12.98 2.28 -11.34
CA GLU A 82 -12.64 1.26 -10.34
C GLU A 82 -11.61 0.27 -10.86
N GLU A 83 -11.71 -0.17 -12.12
CA GLU A 83 -10.72 -1.03 -12.76
C GLU A 83 -9.37 -0.33 -12.89
N LEU A 84 -9.33 0.93 -13.33
CA LEU A 84 -8.09 1.73 -13.34
C LEU A 84 -7.43 1.81 -11.96
N SER A 85 -8.23 2.01 -10.91
CA SER A 85 -7.80 2.00 -9.51
C SER A 85 -7.27 0.63 -9.06
N LYS A 86 -7.87 -0.48 -9.50
CA LYS A 86 -7.37 -1.84 -9.21
C LYS A 86 -6.02 -2.09 -9.89
N ILE A 87 -5.86 -1.69 -11.15
CA ILE A 87 -4.61 -1.80 -11.91
C ILE A 87 -3.51 -0.96 -11.23
N ASP A 88 -3.80 0.29 -10.88
CA ASP A 88 -2.80 1.18 -10.26
C ASP A 88 -2.40 0.74 -8.84
N LYS A 89 -3.32 0.14 -8.08
CA LYS A 89 -2.98 -0.52 -6.80
C LYS A 89 -2.01 -1.68 -7.00
N SER A 90 -2.19 -2.46 -8.07
CA SER A 90 -1.28 -3.55 -8.41
C SER A 90 0.11 -3.03 -8.81
N ARG A 91 0.17 -2.00 -9.66
CA ARG A 91 1.43 -1.29 -9.99
C ARG A 91 2.12 -0.77 -8.73
N PHE A 92 1.43 -0.01 -7.88
CA PHE A 92 2.01 0.54 -6.66
C PHE A 92 2.54 -0.54 -5.71
N LYS A 93 1.82 -1.66 -5.58
CA LYS A 93 2.26 -2.80 -4.76
C LYS A 93 3.58 -3.37 -5.27
N GLU A 94 3.73 -3.49 -6.58
CA GLU A 94 4.93 -4.02 -7.21
C GLU A 94 6.11 -3.04 -7.13
N GLU A 95 5.91 -1.76 -7.49
CA GLU A 95 6.93 -0.73 -7.33
C GLU A 95 7.41 -0.63 -5.87
N LYS A 96 6.50 -0.77 -4.90
CA LYS A 96 6.86 -0.76 -3.47
C LYS A 96 7.67 -1.98 -3.06
N ARG A 97 7.45 -3.14 -3.69
CA ARG A 97 8.25 -4.36 -3.49
C ARG A 97 9.67 -4.14 -4.03
N ILE A 98 9.79 -3.66 -5.27
CA ILE A 98 11.07 -3.36 -5.92
C ILE A 98 11.83 -2.29 -5.13
N TYR A 99 11.16 -1.18 -4.77
CA TYR A 99 11.76 -0.12 -3.97
C TYR A 99 12.34 -0.63 -2.65
N ARG A 100 11.65 -1.54 -1.95
CA ARG A 100 12.15 -2.16 -0.73
C ARG A 100 13.45 -2.93 -0.98
N GLN A 101 13.50 -3.76 -2.02
CA GLN A 101 14.68 -4.55 -2.36
C GLN A 101 15.87 -3.65 -2.72
N VAL A 102 15.66 -2.67 -3.60
CA VAL A 102 16.72 -1.73 -4.00
C VAL A 102 17.19 -0.87 -2.81
N LEU A 103 16.28 -0.49 -1.91
CA LEU A 103 16.63 0.23 -0.68
C LEU A 103 17.59 -0.58 0.20
N TYR A 104 17.27 -1.84 0.48
CA TYR A 104 18.13 -2.70 1.30
C TYR A 104 19.50 -2.91 0.65
N GLN A 105 19.54 -3.20 -0.66
CA GLN A 105 20.80 -3.40 -1.40
C GLN A 105 21.69 -2.15 -1.37
N LYS A 106 21.12 -0.98 -1.69
CA LYS A 106 21.89 0.27 -1.70
C LYS A 106 22.34 0.68 -0.31
N LEU A 107 21.52 0.42 0.71
CA LEU A 107 21.86 0.73 2.10
C LEU A 107 23.01 -0.15 2.60
N SER A 108 22.95 -1.47 2.35
CA SER A 108 24.02 -2.41 2.69
C SER A 108 25.34 -1.98 2.05
N LYS A 109 25.32 -1.64 0.75
CA LYS A 109 26.50 -1.13 0.03
C LYS A 109 27.03 0.19 0.60
N ALA A 110 26.15 1.16 0.87
CA ALA A 110 26.57 2.47 1.38
C ALA A 110 27.17 2.42 2.79
N LEU A 111 26.71 1.45 3.61
CA LEU A 111 27.27 1.15 4.93
C LEU A 111 28.65 0.48 4.82
N GLN A 112 28.81 -0.47 3.90
CA GLN A 112 30.09 -1.15 3.64
C GLN A 112 31.16 -0.19 3.10
N ASP A 113 30.79 0.66 2.15
CA ASP A 113 31.69 1.63 1.52
C ASP A 113 31.97 2.87 2.41
N GLY A 114 31.35 2.95 3.60
CA GLY A 114 31.48 4.09 4.52
C GLY A 114 30.91 5.41 4.01
N THR A 115 30.17 5.39 2.89
CA THR A 115 29.51 6.56 2.31
C THR A 115 28.43 7.13 3.25
N ILE A 116 27.81 6.27 4.04
CA ILE A 116 26.84 6.64 5.07
C ILE A 116 27.26 5.98 6.38
N GLN A 117 27.34 6.77 7.45
CA GLN A 117 27.62 6.25 8.78
C GLN A 117 26.34 5.72 9.45
N PRO A 118 26.42 4.65 10.26
CA PRO A 118 25.27 4.10 10.99
C PRO A 118 24.43 5.14 11.76
N SER A 119 25.10 6.14 12.35
CA SER A 119 24.47 7.23 13.12
C SER A 119 23.56 8.14 12.28
N GLN A 120 23.75 8.17 10.96
CA GLN A 120 22.97 9.01 10.04
C GLN A 120 21.67 8.34 9.59
N ILE A 121 21.50 7.04 9.85
CA ILE A 121 20.35 6.27 9.37
C ILE A 121 19.23 6.31 10.42
N ASP A 122 18.12 6.97 10.07
CA ASP A 122 16.88 6.89 10.83
C ASP A 122 16.16 5.55 10.53
N LYS A 123 15.87 4.78 11.59
CA LYS A 123 15.14 3.51 11.52
C LYS A 123 13.76 3.65 10.89
N SER A 124 13.15 4.84 10.93
CA SER A 124 11.85 5.10 10.30
C SER A 124 11.87 4.97 8.77
N ILE A 125 13.07 4.95 8.16
CA ILE A 125 13.28 4.68 6.73
C ILE A 125 13.09 3.20 6.39
N LEU A 126 13.42 2.32 7.33
CA LEU A 126 13.48 0.88 7.08
C LEU A 126 12.07 0.29 6.92
N PRO A 127 11.81 -0.43 5.82
CA PRO A 127 10.52 -1.07 5.62
C PRO A 127 10.28 -2.17 6.65
N VAL A 128 9.25 -2.01 7.48
CA VAL A 128 8.86 -3.04 8.46
C VAL A 128 8.50 -4.36 7.75
N PRO A 129 9.13 -5.50 8.11
CA PRO A 129 8.74 -6.81 7.60
C PRO A 129 7.31 -7.16 7.99
N LYS A 130 6.55 -7.73 7.06
CA LYS A 130 5.19 -8.20 7.34
C LYS A 130 5.22 -9.69 7.65
N GLN A 131 4.38 -10.10 8.59
CA GLN A 131 4.19 -11.51 8.89
C GLN A 131 3.69 -12.26 7.64
N PRO A 132 4.12 -13.51 7.44
CA PRO A 132 3.60 -14.33 6.36
C PRO A 132 2.12 -14.61 6.57
N ARG A 133 1.40 -14.73 5.47
CA ARG A 133 -0.03 -14.99 5.46
C ARG A 133 -0.27 -16.50 5.49
N PRO A 134 -1.22 -16.98 6.31
CA PRO A 134 -1.61 -18.38 6.29
C PRO A 134 -2.43 -18.71 5.03
N PRO A 135 -2.58 -20.01 4.67
CA PRO A 135 -3.31 -20.46 3.48
C PRO A 135 -4.73 -19.88 3.37
N PHE A 136 -5.45 -19.84 4.51
CA PHE A 136 -6.80 -19.27 4.59
C PHE A 136 -6.88 -17.84 4.07
N MET A 137 -5.87 -17.00 4.28
CA MET A 137 -5.88 -15.61 3.80
C MET A 137 -5.77 -15.53 2.27
N PHE A 138 -5.11 -16.49 1.63
CA PHE A 138 -5.08 -16.60 0.17
C PHE A 138 -6.42 -17.09 -0.36
N TYR A 139 -6.99 -18.12 0.26
CA TYR A 139 -8.33 -18.59 -0.06
C TYR A 139 -9.37 -17.46 0.04
N ALA A 140 -9.40 -16.76 1.17
CA ALA A 140 -10.32 -15.66 1.41
C ALA A 140 -10.16 -14.53 0.39
N ARG A 141 -8.95 -14.27 -0.12
CA ARG A 141 -8.74 -13.25 -1.17
C ARG A 141 -9.43 -13.62 -2.48
N HIS A 142 -9.42 -14.89 -2.87
CA HIS A 142 -9.99 -15.35 -4.13
C HIS A 142 -11.52 -15.50 -4.05
N VAL A 143 -12.02 -16.01 -2.92
CA VAL A 143 -13.44 -16.34 -2.77
C VAL A 143 -14.28 -15.17 -2.28
N ARG A 144 -13.70 -14.24 -1.50
CA ARG A 144 -14.45 -13.08 -0.98
C ARG A 144 -15.07 -12.21 -2.09
N PRO A 145 -14.39 -11.90 -3.22
CA PRO A 145 -15.02 -11.18 -4.34
C PRO A 145 -16.23 -11.92 -4.92
N MET A 146 -16.13 -13.25 -5.10
CA MET A 146 -17.23 -14.06 -5.63
C MET A 146 -18.45 -14.03 -4.70
N LEU A 147 -18.23 -14.15 -3.37
CA LEU A 147 -19.32 -14.04 -2.41
C LEU A 147 -19.94 -12.64 -2.36
N LYS A 148 -19.12 -11.59 -2.53
CA LYS A 148 -19.62 -10.21 -2.57
C LYS A 148 -20.63 -10.01 -3.70
N MET A 149 -20.47 -10.71 -4.83
CA MET A 149 -21.41 -10.60 -5.95
C MET A 149 -22.77 -11.23 -5.68
N HIS A 150 -22.85 -12.17 -4.74
CA HIS A 150 -24.09 -12.85 -4.40
C HIS A 150 -24.73 -12.31 -3.10
N CYS A 151 -24.15 -11.29 -2.48
CA CYS A 151 -24.65 -10.68 -1.25
C CYS A 151 -24.74 -9.16 -1.41
N GLU A 152 -25.95 -8.64 -1.62
CA GLU A 152 -26.19 -7.20 -1.73
C GLU A 152 -26.06 -6.48 -0.37
N GLY A 153 -25.35 -5.34 -0.34
CA GLY A 153 -25.31 -4.40 0.79
C GLY A 153 -23.98 -4.28 1.56
N GLU A 154 -23.66 -3.08 2.07
CA GLU A 154 -22.40 -2.76 2.79
C GLU A 154 -22.20 -3.58 4.08
N LYS A 155 -23.29 -3.99 4.75
CA LYS A 155 -23.24 -4.86 5.94
C LYS A 155 -22.84 -6.29 5.61
N ALA A 156 -22.92 -6.71 4.34
CA ALA A 156 -22.54 -8.05 3.90
C ALA A 156 -21.03 -8.30 4.04
N GLN A 157 -20.17 -7.30 3.76
CA GLN A 157 -18.71 -7.48 3.80
C GLN A 157 -18.18 -7.93 5.17
N ALA A 158 -18.70 -7.36 6.25
CA ALA A 158 -18.34 -7.76 7.62
C ALA A 158 -18.92 -9.15 7.97
N ALA A 159 -20.05 -9.52 7.38
CA ALA A 159 -20.70 -10.82 7.57
C ALA A 159 -20.04 -11.98 6.81
N LEU A 160 -19.22 -11.72 5.78
CA LEU A 160 -18.57 -12.75 4.96
C LEU A 160 -17.52 -13.61 5.71
N GLY A 161 -17.06 -13.18 6.89
CA GLY A 161 -16.04 -13.91 7.65
C GLY A 161 -16.45 -15.33 8.04
N LYS A 162 -17.66 -15.50 8.57
CA LYS A 162 -18.19 -16.82 8.99
C LYS A 162 -18.40 -17.76 7.79
N PRO A 163 -19.11 -17.35 6.70
CA PRO A 163 -19.23 -18.17 5.49
C PRO A 163 -17.89 -18.60 4.90
N LEU A 164 -16.90 -17.69 4.82
CA LEU A 164 -15.55 -18.03 4.33
C LEU A 164 -14.87 -19.11 5.17
N SER A 165 -15.01 -19.04 6.50
CA SER A 165 -14.44 -20.06 7.38
C SER A 165 -15.12 -21.42 7.22
N VAL A 166 -16.45 -21.44 7.08
CA VAL A 166 -17.21 -22.68 6.85
C VAL A 166 -16.75 -23.33 5.56
N MET A 167 -16.72 -22.57 4.45
CA MET A 167 -16.29 -23.11 3.16
C MET A 167 -14.83 -23.57 3.17
N TRP A 168 -13.92 -22.84 3.84
CA TRP A 168 -12.53 -23.27 4.01
C TRP A 168 -12.43 -24.62 4.74
N ASN A 169 -13.23 -24.80 5.81
CA ASN A 169 -13.25 -26.03 6.59
C ASN A 169 -13.82 -27.20 5.80
N SER A 170 -14.72 -26.95 4.85
CA SER A 170 -15.27 -27.97 3.94
C SER A 170 -14.32 -28.38 2.80
N LEU A 171 -13.25 -27.63 2.53
CA LEU A 171 -12.29 -27.98 1.49
C LEU A 171 -11.51 -29.25 1.85
N ASN A 172 -11.34 -30.13 0.87
CA ASN A 172 -10.46 -31.30 0.99
C ASN A 172 -8.98 -30.92 0.82
N ASN A 173 -8.08 -31.88 1.02
CA ASN A 173 -6.64 -31.64 0.94
C ASN A 173 -6.19 -31.16 -0.45
N GLN A 174 -6.72 -31.74 -1.53
CA GLN A 174 -6.36 -31.35 -2.90
C GLN A 174 -6.74 -29.90 -3.20
N GLN A 175 -7.92 -29.47 -2.78
CA GLN A 175 -8.40 -28.10 -2.94
C GLN A 175 -7.60 -27.08 -2.11
N ARG A 176 -6.94 -27.53 -1.03
CA ARG A 176 -6.08 -26.68 -0.20
C ARG A 176 -4.66 -26.53 -0.73
N ILE A 177 -4.18 -27.44 -1.59
CA ILE A 177 -2.81 -27.43 -2.13
C ILE A 177 -2.42 -26.06 -2.69
N PRO A 178 -3.20 -25.40 -3.57
CA PRO A 178 -2.79 -24.12 -4.15
C PRO A 178 -2.57 -23.03 -3.09
N PHE A 179 -3.45 -22.97 -2.08
CA PHE A 179 -3.36 -21.98 -1.01
C PHE A 179 -2.21 -22.27 -0.03
N ASN A 180 -1.89 -23.55 0.17
CA ASN A 180 -0.74 -23.97 0.96
C ASN A 180 0.57 -23.59 0.27
N ILE A 181 0.69 -23.81 -1.05
CA ILE A 181 1.84 -23.39 -1.85
C ILE A 181 2.03 -21.87 -1.75
N MET A 182 0.98 -21.09 -2.01
CA MET A 182 1.04 -19.62 -1.88
C MET A 182 1.47 -19.18 -0.47
N SER A 183 1.01 -19.88 0.57
CA SER A 183 1.42 -19.59 1.94
C SER A 183 2.89 -19.90 2.20
N GLN A 184 3.43 -20.99 1.65
CA GLN A 184 4.84 -21.36 1.76
C GLN A 184 5.75 -20.33 1.06
N GLU A 185 5.38 -19.89 -0.14
CA GLU A 185 6.07 -18.80 -0.85
C GLU A 185 6.07 -17.50 -0.03
N ASP A 186 4.94 -17.18 0.60
CA ASP A 186 4.78 -15.99 1.44
C ASP A 186 5.63 -16.08 2.73
N VAL A 187 5.82 -17.30 3.27
CA VAL A 187 6.76 -17.60 4.37
C VAL A 187 8.20 -17.37 3.94
N GLN A 188 8.58 -17.85 2.75
CA GLN A 188 9.94 -17.67 2.23
C GLN A 188 10.25 -16.18 2.01
N ARG A 189 9.34 -15.45 1.37
CA ARG A 189 9.45 -13.99 1.21
C ARG A 189 9.54 -13.27 2.56
N ALA A 190 8.79 -13.69 3.58
CA ALA A 190 8.89 -13.10 4.93
C ALA A 190 10.23 -13.41 5.60
N ARG A 191 10.81 -14.58 5.34
CA ARG A 191 12.13 -14.96 5.86
C ARG A 191 13.22 -14.09 5.24
N GLU A 192 13.22 -13.94 3.92
CA GLU A 192 14.17 -13.09 3.19
C GLU A 192 14.10 -11.63 3.65
N ASP A 193 12.89 -11.06 3.74
CA ASP A 193 12.67 -9.70 4.26
C ASP A 193 13.27 -9.52 5.68
N ARG A 194 13.17 -10.54 6.53
CA ARG A 194 13.73 -10.49 7.90
C ARG A 194 15.24 -10.61 7.91
N LEU A 195 15.83 -11.45 7.07
CA LEU A 195 17.28 -11.59 6.97
C LEU A 195 17.93 -10.28 6.51
N GLN A 196 17.36 -9.63 5.49
CA GLN A 196 17.82 -8.31 5.03
C GLN A 196 17.70 -7.25 6.13
N GLU A 197 16.60 -7.26 6.89
CA GLU A 197 16.43 -6.33 8.00
C GLU A 197 17.47 -6.59 9.11
N GLN A 198 17.72 -7.86 9.46
CA GLN A 198 18.71 -8.25 10.46
C GLN A 198 20.13 -7.88 10.02
N GLU A 199 20.49 -8.09 8.76
CA GLU A 199 21.78 -7.67 8.19
C GLU A 199 21.99 -6.16 8.36
N ILE A 200 21.02 -5.34 7.94
CA ILE A 200 21.11 -3.89 8.12
C ILE A 200 21.17 -3.53 9.61
N LYS A 201 20.35 -4.14 10.47
CA LYS A 201 20.39 -3.85 11.91
C LYS A 201 21.75 -4.17 12.54
N ALA A 202 22.37 -5.28 12.15
CA ALA A 202 23.71 -5.64 12.60
C ALA A 202 24.75 -4.61 12.15
N MET A 203 24.69 -4.13 10.90
CA MET A 203 25.55 -3.04 10.40
C MET A 203 25.29 -1.70 11.13
N LEU A 204 24.08 -1.51 11.68
CA LEU A 204 23.74 -0.37 12.52
C LEU A 204 24.22 -0.52 13.98
N GLY A 205 24.91 -1.62 14.31
CA GLY A 205 25.44 -1.88 15.66
C GLY A 205 24.37 -2.23 16.69
N GLN A 206 23.34 -2.98 16.28
CA GLN A 206 22.20 -3.38 17.13
C GLN A 206 21.96 -4.89 17.12
#